data_AF-A0A1I3Q8R9-F1
#
_entry.id   AF-A0A1I3Q8R9-F1
#
_cell.length_a   1.000
_cell.length_b   1.000
_cell.length_c   1.000
_cell.angle_alpha   90.00
_cell.angle_beta   90.00
_cell.angle_gamma   90.00
#
_symmetry.space_group_name_H-M   'P 1'
#
loop_
_entity.id
_entity.type
_entity.pdbx_description
1 polymer ?
#
loop_
_entity_poly.entity_id
_entity_poly.type
_entity_poly.pdbx_seq_one_letter_code
_entity_poly.pdbx_strand_id
1 'polypeptide(L)' 'MATTMYLDHVFQDKGGAGEAVAIEAGTSSFYDGIPQLYLTINDRTVILDDENGRRLCEAFADIARYLGYQR' A
#
# COMPACT_ATOMS: atom_id res chain seq x y z
N MET A 1 -9.53 17.31 3.64
CA MET A 1 -8.86 16.21 2.94
C MET A 1 -7.48 16.07 3.54
N ALA A 2 -7.25 15.00 4.28
CA ALA A 2 -5.96 14.69 4.90
C ALA A 2 -5.49 13.33 4.40
N THR A 3 -4.22 13.26 4.00
CA THR A 3 -3.52 12.04 3.63
C THR A 3 -2.38 11.83 4.61
N THR A 4 -2.27 10.62 5.14
CA THR A 4 -1.13 10.19 5.95
C THR A 4 -0.38 9.12 5.18
N MET A 5 0.83 9.46 4.72
CA MET A 5 1.68 8.56 3.97
C MET A 5 2.50 7.68 4.92
N TYR A 6 2.56 6.38 4.64
CA TYR A 6 3.34 5.41 5.42
C TYR A 6 4.49 4.79 4.61
N LEU A 7 4.37 4.80 3.28
CA LEU A 7 5.39 4.31 2.35
C LEU A 7 5.45 5.24 1.14
N ASP A 8 6.66 5.59 0.72
CA ASP A 8 6.99 6.17 -0.59
C ASP A 8 8.38 5.67 -0.96
N HIS A 9 8.43 4.74 -1.91
CA HIS A 9 9.69 4.12 -2.30
C HIS A 9 9.68 3.59 -3.73
N VAL A 10 10.85 3.65 -4.38
CA VAL A 10 11.08 3.04 -5.69
C VAL A 10 11.80 1.71 -5.49
N PHE A 11 11.08 0.61 -5.70
CA PHE A 11 11.62 -0.74 -5.58
C PHE A 11 12.25 -1.19 -6.89
N GLN A 12 13.42 -1.79 -6.80
CA GLN A 12 14.04 -2.52 -7.91
C GLN A 12 13.70 -4.00 -7.81
N ASP A 13 13.33 -4.61 -8.92
CA ASP A 13 13.20 -6.07 -8.96
C ASP A 13 14.55 -6.71 -8.63
N LYS A 14 14.54 -7.68 -7.71
CA LYS A 14 15.73 -8.42 -7.28
C LYS A 14 16.39 -9.15 -8.44
N GLY A 15 15.61 -9.57 -9.44
CA GLY A 15 16.12 -10.20 -10.66
C GLY A 15 16.92 -9.26 -11.57
N GLY A 16 16.83 -7.94 -11.36
CA GLY A 16 17.57 -6.92 -12.12
C GLY A 16 17.14 -6.74 -13.57
N ALA A 17 16.16 -7.52 -14.04
CA ALA A 17 15.67 -7.49 -15.43
C ALA A 17 14.35 -6.71 -15.59
N GLY A 18 13.70 -6.34 -14.49
CA GLY A 18 12.45 -5.57 -14.47
C GLY A 18 12.67 -4.07 -14.38
N GLU A 19 11.67 -3.30 -14.80
CA GLU A 19 11.62 -1.86 -14.53
C GLU A 19 11.41 -1.60 -13.04
N ALA A 20 11.96 -0.48 -12.57
CA ALA A 20 11.73 0.00 -11.22
C ALA A 20 10.25 0.30 -11.00
N VAL A 21 9.72 -0.04 -9.83
CA VAL A 21 8.31 0.20 -9.48
C VAL A 21 8.25 1.19 -8.32
N ALA A 22 7.65 2.35 -8.55
CA ALA A 22 7.34 3.30 -7.50
C ALA A 22 6.09 2.83 -6.76
N ILE A 23 6.14 2.75 -5.43
CA ILE A 23 5.01 2.40 -4.59
C ILE A 23 4.88 3.46 -3.50
N GLU A 24 3.70 4.07 -3.44
CA GLU A 24 3.28 4.95 -2.36
C GLU A 24 2.03 4.35 -1.69
N ALA A 25 1.99 4.33 -0.36
CA ALA A 25 0.84 3.81 0.37
C ALA A 25 0.57 4.60 1.65
N GLY A 26 -0.71 4.71 2.00
CA GLY A 26 -1.11 5.28 3.27
C GLY A 26 -2.62 5.39 3.45
N THR A 27 -3.06 6.34 4.27
CA THR A 27 -4.48 6.58 4.51
C THR A 27 -4.93 7.90 3.91
N SER A 28 -6.14 7.93 3.37
CA SER A 28 -6.78 9.10 2.79
C SER A 28 -8.20 9.25 3.36
N SER A 29 -8.59 10.47 3.68
CA SER A 29 -9.95 10.82 4.12
C SER A 29 -10.78 11.47 3.00
N PHE A 30 -10.48 11.11 1.74
CA PHE A 30 -11.08 11.72 0.56
C PHE A 30 -12.59 11.46 0.45
N TYR A 31 -13.02 10.24 0.75
CA TYR A 31 -14.43 9.86 0.73
C TYR A 31 -14.99 9.83 2.15
N ASP A 32 -16.08 10.59 2.37
CA ASP A 32 -16.88 10.62 3.60
C ASP A 32 -16.12 10.98 4.90
N GLY A 33 -14.89 11.48 4.79
CA GLY A 33 -14.05 11.85 5.95
C GLY A 33 -13.54 10.66 6.75
N ILE A 34 -13.79 9.43 6.31
CA ILE A 34 -13.34 8.20 6.96
C ILE A 34 -11.96 7.83 6.40
N PRO A 35 -10.97 7.47 7.24
CA PRO A 35 -9.68 7.00 6.76
C PRO A 35 -9.83 5.72 5.94
N GLN A 36 -9.37 5.78 4.70
CA GLN A 36 -9.37 4.67 3.73
C GLN A 36 -7.94 4.41 3.26
N LEU A 37 -7.62 3.14 2.99
CA LEU A 37 -6.32 2.77 2.41
C LEU A 37 -6.23 3.33 1.00
N TYR A 38 -5.15 4.03 0.68
CA TYR A 38 -4.77 4.31 -0.69
C TYR A 38 -3.44 3.65 -1.04
N LEU A 39 -3.29 3.30 -2.31
CA LEU A 39 -2.10 2.71 -2.89
C LEU A 39 -1.88 3.30 -4.27
N THR A 40 -0.68 3.83 -4.49
CA THR A 40 -0.21 4.25 -5.81
C THR A 40 0.90 3.31 -6.25
N ILE A 41 0.77 2.74 -7.45
CA ILE A 41 1.82 1.96 -8.11
C ILE A 41 2.15 2.65 -9.43
N ASN A 42 3.41 3.11 -9.55
CA ASN A 42 3.86 4.04 -10.57
C ASN A 42 2.95 5.28 -10.60
N ASP A 43 2.11 5.40 -11.64
CA ASP A 43 1.27 6.57 -11.86
C ASP A 43 -0.22 6.27 -11.61
N ARG A 44 -0.55 5.09 -11.07
CA ARG A 44 -1.92 4.62 -10.87
C ARG A 44 -2.26 4.54 -9.40
N THR A 45 -3.26 5.32 -8.99
CA THR A 45 -3.76 5.36 -7.62
C THR A 45 -5.10 4.67 -7.50
N VAL A 46 -5.27 3.90 -6.42
CA VAL A 46 -6.55 3.38 -5.96
C VAL A 46 -6.76 3.80 -4.51
N ILE A 47 -8.00 4.17 -4.17
CA ILE A 47 -8.47 4.34 -2.79
C ILE A 47 -9.51 3.25 -2.56
N LEU A 48 -9.31 2.43 -1.53
CA LEU A 48 -10.13 1.26 -1.25
C LEU A 48 -11.19 1.56 -0.19
N ASP A 49 -12.34 0.91 -0.31
CA ASP A 49 -13.33 0.86 0.76
C ASP A 49 -12.82 0.06 1.97
N ASP A 50 -13.57 0.07 3.08
CA ASP A 50 -13.17 -0.61 4.32
C ASP A 50 -12.96 -2.11 4.12
N GLU A 51 -13.83 -2.78 3.35
CA GLU A 51 -13.75 -4.22 3.12
C GLU A 51 -12.48 -4.60 2.37
N ASN A 52 -12.22 -3.96 1.22
CA ASN A 52 -11.06 -4.27 0.39
C ASN A 52 -9.76 -3.77 1.05
N GLY A 53 -9.81 -2.63 1.75
CA GLY A 53 -8.70 -2.12 2.54
C GLY A 53 -8.28 -3.10 3.63
N ARG A 54 -9.23 -3.65 4.39
CA ARG A 54 -8.96 -4.69 5.41
C ARG A 54 -8.33 -5.94 4.79
N ARG A 55 -8.91 -6.47 3.71
CA ARG A 55 -8.38 -7.66 3.01
C ARG A 55 -6.93 -7.47 2.55
N LEU A 56 -6.60 -6.30 1.99
CA LEU A 56 -5.24 -6.01 1.53
C LEU A 56 -4.25 -5.91 2.71
N CYS A 57 -4.62 -5.22 3.78
CA CYS A 57 -3.80 -5.10 4.99
C CYS A 57 -3.54 -6.47 5.64
N GLU A 58 -4.56 -7.32 5.75
CA GLU A 58 -4.42 -8.68 6.30
C GLU A 58 -3.48 -9.54 5.46
N ALA A 59 -3.60 -9.49 4.13
CA ALA A 59 -2.70 -10.21 3.23
C ALA A 59 -1.22 -9.79 3.41
N PHE A 60 -0.94 -8.49 3.53
CA PHE A 60 0.42 -8.01 3.80
C PHE A 60 0.91 -8.41 5.19
N ALA A 61 0.04 -8.37 6.21
CA ALA A 61 0.39 -8.83 7.55
C ALA A 61 0.73 -10.33 7.56
N ASP A 62 -0.02 -11.15 6.83
CA ASP A 62 0.25 -12.58 6.69
C ASP A 62 1.58 -12.85 5.96
N ILE A 63 1.88 -12.10 4.89
CA ILE A 63 3.19 -12.14 4.21
C ILE A 63 4.31 -11.75 5.18
N ALA A 64 4.12 -10.67 5.94
CA ALA A 64 5.10 -10.19 6.91
C ALA A 64 5.36 -11.22 8.02
N ARG A 65 4.31 -11.91 8.49
CA ARG A 65 4.45 -13.02 9.44
C ARG A 65 5.18 -14.22 8.83
N TYR A 66 4.81 -14.60 7.60
CA TYR A 66 5.47 -15.70 6.89
C TYR A 66 6.98 -15.46 6.68
N LEU A 67 7.36 -14.24 6.32
CA LEU A 67 8.76 -13.83 6.15
C LEU A 67 9.49 -13.55 7.47
N GLY A 68 8.79 -13.58 8.61
CA GLY A 68 9.35 -13.33 9.94
C GLY A 68 9.67 -11.86 10.24
N TYR A 69 9.12 -10.91 9.47
CA TYR A 69 9.25 -9.46 9.69
C TYR A 69 8.34 -8.96 10.80
N GLN A 70 7.23 -9.66 11.04
CA GLN A 70 6.28 -9.38 12.10
C GLN A 70 6.05 -10.68 12.91
N ARG A 71 6.07 -10.57 14.24
CA ARG A 71 5.81 -11.67 15.17
C ARG A 71 4.45 -11.52 15.83
#